data_AF-A0A2V9WTL0-F1
#
_entry.id   AF-A0A2V9WTL0-F1
#
_cell.length_a   1.000
_cell.length_b   1.000
_cell.length_c   1.000
_cell.angle_alpha   90.00
_cell.angle_beta   90.00
_cell.angle_gamma   90.00
#
_symmetry.space_group_name_H-M   'P 1'
#
loop_
_entity.id
_entity.type
_entity.pdbx_description
1 polymer ?
#
loop_
_entity_poly.entity_id
_entity_poly.type
_entity_poly.pdbx_seq_one_letter_code
_entity_poly.pdbx_strand_id
1 'polypeptide(L)'
;MPLEEYKRKRRFEETPEPPPKVEKKSSHRFVVQKHRATRLHYDFRLEMDGVLKSWAVPKGPSLDPGDKRLAMQVEDHPVSYFDFEGIIPEGNYGAGTVMVWDVGTWQPLSPTPVNGKYVPGTDTEAAAMLAKGDLKFRLNGKRLKGDFALIRMKARRPGSKGNEWLLIKKHDDNAVEGYDIEKDNTSVLSKRTMAQIGGDDESAEWESDRPAARGKLKAPWLAKAVAKLDQKQRMKRSPQKVQGSSAEKKTKNAKLRRS
;
A
#
# COMPACT_ATOMS: atom_id res chain seq x y z
N MET A 1 -24.96 -13.13 9.31
CA MET A 1 -25.04 -11.65 9.48
C MET A 1 -23.90 -11.01 8.68
N PRO A 2 -24.03 -9.77 8.20
CA PRO A 2 -23.08 -9.17 7.25
C PRO A 2 -21.63 -9.09 7.77
N LEU A 3 -21.39 -9.10 9.09
CA LEU A 3 -20.05 -9.07 9.69
C LEU A 3 -19.59 -10.41 10.30
N GLU A 4 -20.28 -11.52 10.06
CA GLU A 4 -19.90 -12.83 10.62
C GLU A 4 -18.51 -13.27 10.18
N GLU A 5 -18.20 -13.14 8.89
CA GLU A 5 -16.91 -13.58 8.37
C GLU A 5 -15.77 -12.68 8.88
N TYR A 6 -16.02 -11.38 9.01
CA TYR A 6 -15.10 -10.44 9.64
C TYR A 6 -14.80 -10.84 11.09
N LYS A 7 -15.85 -11.09 11.89
CA LYS A 7 -15.72 -11.53 13.28
C LYS A 7 -14.94 -12.84 13.40
N ARG A 8 -15.19 -13.81 12.50
CA ARG A 8 -14.51 -15.11 12.50
C ARG A 8 -13.02 -15.01 12.17
N LYS A 9 -12.61 -14.04 11.35
CA LYS A 9 -11.22 -13.88 10.89
C LYS A 9 -10.38 -12.92 11.74
N ARG A 10 -10.93 -12.35 12.81
CA ARG A 10 -10.25 -11.33 13.63
C ARG A 10 -10.18 -11.72 15.09
N ARG A 11 -9.06 -11.37 15.72
CA ARG A 11 -8.79 -11.55 17.14
C ARG A 11 -8.71 -10.17 17.80
N PHE A 12 -9.85 -9.60 18.17
CA PHE A 12 -9.94 -8.21 18.65
C PHE A 12 -9.16 -7.91 19.93
N GLU A 13 -8.72 -8.94 20.66
CA GLU A 13 -7.81 -8.80 21.81
C GLU A 13 -6.34 -8.62 21.39
N GLU A 14 -6.01 -8.96 20.15
CA GLU A 14 -4.64 -9.03 19.60
C GLU A 14 -4.39 -8.01 18.46
N THR A 15 -5.41 -7.24 18.05
CA THR A 15 -5.30 -6.25 16.97
C THR A 15 -6.01 -4.94 17.35
N PRO A 16 -5.50 -3.75 16.96
CA PRO A 16 -6.16 -2.46 17.19
C PRO A 16 -7.39 -2.24 16.28
N GLU A 17 -7.81 -3.27 15.53
CA GLU A 17 -8.96 -3.18 14.63
C GLU A 17 -10.30 -3.08 15.40
N PRO A 18 -11.27 -2.31 14.87
CA PRO A 18 -12.54 -2.07 15.55
C PRO A 18 -13.44 -3.32 15.60
N PRO A 19 -14.32 -3.41 16.62
CA PRO A 19 -15.25 -4.53 16.76
C PRO A 19 -16.32 -4.55 15.66
N PRO A 20 -16.93 -5.72 15.38
CA PRO A 20 -17.98 -5.85 14.37
C PRO A 20 -19.24 -5.12 14.82
N LYS A 21 -19.56 -4.00 14.17
CA LYS A 21 -20.80 -3.24 14.40
C LYS A 21 -21.38 -2.78 13.07
N VAL A 22 -22.67 -3.07 12.88
CA VAL A 22 -23.46 -2.56 11.76
C VAL A 22 -24.07 -1.22 12.17
N GLU A 23 -23.90 -0.20 11.33
CA GLU A 23 -24.48 1.12 11.58
C GLU A 23 -25.91 1.22 11.03
N LYS A 24 -26.79 1.93 11.74
CA LYS A 24 -28.22 2.04 11.37
C LYS A 24 -28.49 2.99 10.21
N LYS A 25 -27.54 3.86 9.87
CA LYS A 25 -27.65 4.84 8.77
C LYS A 25 -26.41 4.73 7.89
N SER A 26 -26.62 4.62 6.58
CA SER A 26 -25.56 4.74 5.58
C SER A 26 -25.30 6.21 5.32
N SER A 27 -24.03 6.62 5.32
CA SER A 27 -23.62 7.97 4.92
C SER A 27 -23.03 8.02 3.51
N HIS A 28 -23.16 6.93 2.73
CA HIS A 28 -22.56 6.75 1.40
C HIS A 28 -21.10 7.19 1.35
N ARG A 29 -20.31 6.85 2.35
CA ARG A 29 -18.87 7.14 2.34
C ARG A 29 -18.11 6.05 1.59
N PHE A 30 -16.99 6.43 1.01
CA PHE A 30 -16.03 5.47 0.50
C PHE A 30 -14.65 5.76 1.06
N VAL A 31 -13.87 4.70 1.16
CA VAL A 31 -12.47 4.76 1.56
C VAL A 31 -11.65 3.85 0.65
N VAL A 32 -10.44 4.30 0.36
CA VAL A 32 -9.40 3.49 -0.24
C VAL A 32 -8.23 3.45 0.74
N GLN A 33 -7.87 2.25 1.20
CA GLN A 33 -6.73 2.05 2.10
C GLN A 33 -5.56 1.45 1.32
N LYS A 34 -4.39 2.09 1.35
CA LYS A 34 -3.13 1.48 0.86
C LYS A 34 -2.63 0.53 1.94
N HIS A 35 -2.53 -0.75 1.61
CA HIS A 35 -2.25 -1.81 2.56
C HIS A 35 -0.95 -2.54 2.17
N ARG A 36 0.09 -2.33 2.96
CA ARG A 36 1.38 -3.04 2.85
C ARG A 36 1.36 -4.28 3.75
N ALA A 37 0.65 -5.30 3.28
CA ALA A 37 0.71 -6.65 3.83
C ALA A 37 1.86 -7.44 3.17
N THR A 38 1.74 -8.76 3.06
CA THR A 38 2.67 -9.61 2.28
C THR A 38 2.86 -9.10 0.84
N ARG A 39 1.80 -8.52 0.26
CA ARG A 39 1.84 -7.81 -1.02
C ARG A 39 1.17 -6.46 -0.83
N LEU A 40 1.74 -5.44 -1.47
CA LEU A 40 1.09 -4.15 -1.57
C LEU A 40 -0.20 -4.31 -2.37
N HIS A 41 -1.29 -3.80 -1.82
CA HIS A 41 -2.59 -3.71 -2.47
C HIS A 41 -3.36 -2.54 -1.90
N TYR A 42 -4.50 -2.25 -2.51
CA TYR A 42 -5.40 -1.20 -2.07
C TYR A 42 -6.76 -1.79 -1.74
N ASP A 43 -7.22 -1.61 -0.52
CA ASP A 43 -8.56 -2.01 -0.11
C ASP A 43 -9.54 -0.90 -0.47
N PHE A 44 -10.36 -1.14 -1.48
CA PHE A 44 -11.44 -0.26 -1.93
C PHE A 44 -12.74 -0.62 -1.23
N ARG A 45 -13.38 0.35 -0.56
CA ARG A 45 -14.57 0.09 0.26
C ARG A 45 -15.68 1.11 0.04
N LEU A 46 -16.90 0.62 -0.06
CA LEU A 46 -18.12 1.43 -0.17
C LEU A 46 -19.05 1.15 1.02
N GLU A 47 -19.48 2.20 1.71
CA GLU A 47 -20.50 2.11 2.75
C GLU A 47 -21.88 1.86 2.12
N MET A 48 -22.47 0.71 2.44
CA MET A 48 -23.78 0.27 1.96
C MET A 48 -24.40 -0.67 3.00
N ASP A 49 -25.70 -0.52 3.27
CA ASP A 49 -26.44 -1.36 4.24
C ASP A 49 -25.78 -1.44 5.64
N GLY A 50 -25.17 -0.34 6.09
CA GLY A 50 -24.55 -0.24 7.40
C GLY A 50 -23.21 -0.97 7.56
N VAL A 51 -22.61 -1.43 6.45
CA VAL A 51 -21.28 -2.06 6.39
C VAL A 51 -20.45 -1.50 5.25
N LEU A 52 -19.16 -1.82 5.24
CA LEU A 52 -18.24 -1.50 4.16
C LEU A 52 -18.09 -2.70 3.22
N LYS A 53 -18.78 -2.65 2.06
CA LYS A 53 -18.55 -3.59 0.96
C LYS A 53 -17.14 -3.39 0.43
N SER A 54 -16.33 -4.44 0.43
CA SER A 54 -14.87 -4.30 0.30
C SER A 54 -14.28 -5.14 -0.82
N TRP A 55 -13.28 -4.58 -1.50
CA TRP A 55 -12.51 -5.24 -2.56
C TRP A 55 -11.02 -4.94 -2.41
N ALA A 56 -10.18 -5.96 -2.50
CA ALA A 56 -8.74 -5.82 -2.61
C ALA A 56 -8.35 -5.58 -4.08
N VAL A 57 -7.70 -4.46 -4.37
CA VAL A 57 -7.27 -4.01 -5.70
C VAL A 57 -5.74 -4.00 -5.74
N PRO A 58 -5.08 -5.04 -6.29
CA PRO A 58 -3.62 -5.20 -6.17
C PRO A 58 -2.81 -4.04 -6.74
N LYS A 59 -3.24 -3.48 -7.87
CA LYS A 59 -2.58 -2.32 -8.51
C LYS A 59 -3.20 -0.98 -8.11
N GLY A 60 -4.20 -1.00 -7.22
CA GLY A 60 -5.00 0.18 -6.90
C GLY A 60 -5.93 0.69 -8.02
N PRO A 61 -6.82 1.62 -7.66
CA PRO A 61 -7.72 2.30 -8.60
C PRO A 61 -6.95 3.14 -9.63
N SER A 62 -7.59 3.45 -10.76
CA SER A 62 -7.03 4.32 -11.79
C SER A 62 -8.03 5.38 -12.21
N LEU A 63 -7.54 6.56 -12.58
CA LEU A 63 -8.32 7.58 -13.29
C LEU A 63 -8.24 7.43 -14.81
N ASP A 64 -7.48 6.46 -15.33
CA ASP A 64 -7.41 6.15 -16.75
C ASP A 64 -8.57 5.21 -17.16
N PRO A 65 -9.46 5.60 -18.08
CA PRO A 65 -10.52 4.72 -18.58
C PRO A 65 -10.02 3.48 -19.34
N GLY A 66 -8.79 3.51 -19.86
CA GLY A 66 -8.14 2.37 -20.51
C GLY A 66 -7.71 1.28 -19.52
N ASP A 67 -7.57 1.62 -18.24
CA ASP A 67 -7.15 0.70 -17.20
C ASP A 67 -8.31 -0.15 -16.65
N LYS A 68 -8.19 -1.47 -16.80
CA LYS A 68 -9.10 -2.44 -16.17
C LYS A 68 -8.43 -3.03 -14.93
N ARG A 69 -8.75 -2.49 -13.76
CA ARG A 69 -8.12 -2.90 -12.49
C ARG A 69 -8.85 -4.09 -11.89
N LEU A 70 -8.14 -5.18 -11.63
CA LEU A 70 -8.69 -6.34 -10.91
C LEU A 70 -9.03 -5.94 -9.48
N ALA A 71 -10.26 -6.24 -9.04
CA ALA A 71 -10.78 -5.99 -7.72
C ALA A 71 -11.34 -7.30 -7.15
N MET A 72 -10.66 -7.89 -6.16
CA MET A 72 -11.08 -9.13 -5.52
C MET A 72 -12.03 -8.79 -4.38
N GLN A 73 -13.28 -9.23 -4.44
CA GLN A 73 -14.23 -9.02 -3.35
C GLN A 73 -13.76 -9.81 -2.11
N VAL A 74 -13.70 -9.09 -0.99
CA VAL A 74 -13.33 -9.61 0.33
C VAL A 74 -14.50 -9.43 1.30
N GLU A 75 -14.28 -9.74 2.58
CA GLU A 75 -15.32 -9.67 3.60
C GLU A 75 -15.82 -8.25 3.81
N ASP A 76 -17.09 -8.11 4.19
CA ASP A 76 -17.61 -6.83 4.63
C ASP A 76 -16.89 -6.38 5.92
N HIS A 77 -16.61 -5.09 6.02
CA HIS A 77 -15.95 -4.50 7.19
C HIS A 77 -16.93 -3.61 7.97
N PRO A 78 -16.73 -3.44 9.30
CA PRO A 78 -17.56 -2.52 10.06
C PRO A 78 -17.29 -1.08 9.60
N VAL A 79 -18.29 -0.22 9.69
CA VAL A 79 -18.18 1.19 9.29
C VAL A 79 -17.14 1.95 10.11
N SER A 80 -16.90 1.53 11.36
CA SER A 80 -15.80 2.03 12.20
C SER A 80 -14.40 1.70 11.67
N TYR A 81 -14.26 0.83 10.67
CA TYR A 81 -12.98 0.57 10.00
C TYR A 81 -12.58 1.67 9.02
N PHE A 82 -13.51 2.59 8.72
CA PHE A 82 -13.36 3.61 7.69
C PHE A 82 -12.14 4.50 7.88
N ASP A 83 -11.86 4.90 9.11
CA ASP A 83 -10.78 5.80 9.50
C ASP A 83 -9.57 5.07 10.11
N PHE A 84 -9.58 3.73 10.07
CA PHE A 84 -8.47 2.93 10.60
C PHE A 84 -7.19 3.18 9.79
N GLU A 85 -6.15 3.60 10.51
CA GLU A 85 -4.79 3.81 10.03
C GLU A 85 -3.80 3.34 11.11
N GLY A 86 -2.87 2.46 10.75
CA GLY A 86 -1.93 1.88 11.72
C GLY A 86 -1.32 0.57 11.25
N ILE A 87 -0.84 -0.21 12.21
CA ILE A 87 -0.18 -1.50 11.99
C ILE A 87 -1.09 -2.61 12.51
N ILE A 88 -1.39 -3.59 11.65
CA ILE A 88 -2.00 -4.85 12.02
C ILE A 88 -0.86 -5.81 12.39
N PRO A 89 -0.79 -6.29 13.64
CA PRO A 89 0.35 -7.09 14.11
C PRO A 89 0.53 -8.39 13.31
N GLU A 90 1.79 -8.85 13.19
CA GLU A 90 2.09 -10.14 12.56
C GLU A 90 1.32 -11.30 13.21
N GLY A 91 0.99 -12.31 12.41
CA GLY A 91 0.16 -13.45 12.85
C GLY A 91 -1.36 -13.18 12.78
N ASN A 92 -1.78 -11.91 12.67
CA ASN A 92 -3.17 -11.56 12.39
C ASN A 92 -3.48 -11.60 10.89
N TYR A 93 -4.76 -11.84 10.56
CA TYR A 93 -5.20 -11.76 9.18
C TYR A 93 -5.13 -10.31 8.70
N GLY A 94 -4.44 -10.09 7.59
CA GLY A 94 -4.17 -8.74 7.09
C GLY A 94 -3.01 -8.05 7.82
N ALA A 95 -2.10 -8.80 8.45
CA ALA A 95 -0.89 -8.25 9.03
C ALA A 95 -0.14 -7.33 8.04
N GLY A 96 0.26 -6.16 8.51
CA GLY A 96 0.86 -5.13 7.69
C GLY A 96 0.46 -3.72 8.11
N THR A 97 1.01 -2.74 7.40
CA THR A 97 0.68 -1.33 7.62
C THR A 97 -0.48 -0.93 6.74
N VAL A 98 -1.45 -0.21 7.30
CA VAL A 98 -2.65 0.30 6.63
C VAL A 98 -2.64 1.82 6.67
N MET A 99 -2.73 2.45 5.51
CA MET A 99 -2.87 3.89 5.33
C MET A 99 -4.21 4.22 4.68
N VAL A 100 -4.87 5.28 5.13
CA VAL A 100 -6.03 5.83 4.42
C VAL A 100 -5.54 6.67 3.23
N TRP A 101 -5.62 6.10 2.03
CA TRP A 101 -5.11 6.67 0.79
C TRP A 101 -6.12 7.62 0.12
N ASP A 102 -7.42 7.35 0.17
CA ASP A 102 -8.44 8.30 -0.28
C ASP A 102 -9.71 8.14 0.54
N VAL A 103 -10.47 9.24 0.68
CA VAL A 103 -11.75 9.28 1.38
C VAL A 103 -12.68 10.25 0.68
N GLY A 104 -13.97 9.94 0.74
CA GLY A 104 -15.00 10.86 0.30
C GLY A 104 -16.39 10.24 0.36
N THR A 105 -17.26 10.75 -0.49
CA THR A 105 -18.60 10.21 -0.68
C THR A 105 -18.73 9.53 -2.03
N TRP A 106 -19.60 8.55 -2.10
CA TRP A 106 -19.98 7.92 -3.35
C TRP A 106 -21.48 8.09 -3.55
N GLN A 107 -21.93 7.99 -4.80
CA GLN A 107 -23.34 8.02 -5.14
C GLN A 107 -23.63 6.89 -6.14
N PRO A 108 -24.65 6.04 -5.90
CA PRO A 108 -25.06 5.08 -6.91
C PRO A 108 -25.54 5.81 -8.16
N LEU A 109 -25.26 5.25 -9.33
CA LEU A 109 -25.76 5.75 -10.60
C LEU A 109 -26.85 4.83 -11.13
N SER A 110 -27.67 5.36 -12.03
CA SER A 110 -28.71 4.59 -12.70
C SER A 110 -28.12 3.38 -13.44
N PRO A 111 -28.81 2.23 -13.45
CA PRO A 111 -28.31 1.04 -14.16
C PRO A 111 -28.10 1.28 -15.65
N THR A 112 -28.98 2.10 -16.24
CA THR A 112 -28.98 2.54 -17.64
C THR A 112 -28.92 4.07 -17.72
N PRO A 113 -28.26 4.61 -18.75
CA PRO A 113 -28.25 6.05 -18.97
C PRO A 113 -29.63 6.55 -19.41
N VAL A 114 -30.05 7.69 -18.87
CA VAL A 114 -31.25 8.43 -19.31
C VAL A 114 -30.76 9.60 -20.16
N ASN A 115 -31.23 9.70 -21.40
CA ASN A 115 -30.74 10.69 -22.37
C ASN A 115 -29.21 10.67 -22.55
N GLY A 116 -28.61 9.48 -22.57
CA GLY A 116 -27.17 9.29 -22.74
C GLY A 116 -26.32 9.60 -21.50
N LYS A 117 -26.93 10.01 -20.37
CA LYS A 117 -26.21 10.34 -19.13
C LYS A 117 -26.65 9.43 -17.98
N TYR A 118 -25.69 9.04 -17.14
CA TYR A 118 -25.99 8.37 -15.88
C TYR A 118 -26.51 9.40 -14.88
N VAL A 119 -27.65 9.11 -14.26
CA VAL A 119 -28.27 9.96 -13.24
C VAL A 119 -28.08 9.31 -11.86
N PRO A 120 -28.17 10.07 -10.75
CA PRO A 120 -28.19 9.49 -9.42
C PRO A 120 -29.26 8.39 -9.29
N GLY A 121 -28.84 7.23 -8.80
CA GLY A 121 -29.72 6.09 -8.51
C GLY A 121 -30.10 6.01 -7.03
N THR A 122 -30.80 4.95 -6.67
CA THR A 122 -31.26 4.63 -5.31
C THR A 122 -30.45 3.50 -4.68
N ASP A 123 -30.54 3.35 -3.36
CA ASP A 123 -29.88 2.26 -2.62
C ASP A 123 -30.38 0.88 -3.06
N THR A 124 -31.67 0.77 -3.36
CA THR A 124 -32.26 -0.47 -3.87
C THR A 124 -31.67 -0.85 -5.23
N GLU A 125 -31.47 0.12 -6.11
CA GLU A 125 -30.79 -0.11 -7.40
C GLU A 125 -29.31 -0.46 -7.19
N ALA A 126 -28.63 0.19 -6.24
CA ALA A 126 -27.25 -0.11 -5.90
C ALA A 126 -27.09 -1.57 -5.42
N ALA A 127 -27.95 -2.01 -4.51
CA ALA A 127 -27.98 -3.38 -4.02
C ALA A 127 -28.30 -4.38 -5.14
N ALA A 128 -29.26 -4.07 -6.01
CA ALA A 128 -29.59 -4.91 -7.17
C ALA A 128 -28.43 -5.00 -8.16
N MET A 129 -27.74 -3.90 -8.43
CA MET A 129 -26.55 -3.85 -9.29
C MET A 129 -25.38 -4.65 -8.70
N LEU A 130 -25.15 -4.55 -7.39
CA LEU A 130 -24.14 -5.33 -6.69
C LEU A 130 -24.45 -6.84 -6.76
N ALA A 131 -25.72 -7.23 -6.56
CA ALA A 131 -26.14 -8.63 -6.69
C ALA A 131 -25.97 -9.16 -8.12
N LYS A 132 -26.32 -8.34 -9.12
CA LYS A 132 -26.17 -8.63 -10.54
C LYS A 132 -24.69 -8.73 -10.96
N GLY A 133 -23.82 -7.93 -10.34
CA GLY A 133 -22.41 -7.85 -10.68
C GLY A 133 -22.05 -6.72 -11.65
N ASP A 134 -22.81 -5.62 -11.65
CA ASP A 134 -22.60 -4.47 -12.53
C ASP A 134 -22.97 -3.16 -11.81
N LEU A 135 -22.17 -2.81 -10.80
CA LEU A 135 -22.36 -1.64 -9.94
C LEU A 135 -21.74 -0.40 -10.57
N LYS A 136 -22.57 0.61 -10.85
CA LYS A 136 -22.14 1.92 -11.37
C LYS A 136 -22.33 2.98 -10.29
N PHE A 137 -21.32 3.81 -10.13
CA PHE A 137 -21.31 4.82 -9.08
C PHE A 137 -20.41 5.99 -9.44
N ARG A 138 -20.67 7.13 -8.81
CA ARG A 138 -19.84 8.32 -8.86
C ARG A 138 -19.07 8.45 -7.56
N LEU A 139 -17.76 8.70 -7.63
CA LEU A 139 -16.92 9.03 -6.50
C LEU A 139 -16.69 10.54 -6.42
N ASN A 140 -16.70 11.04 -5.19
CA ASN A 140 -16.30 12.40 -4.84
C ASN A 140 -15.27 12.34 -3.71
N GLY A 141 -14.05 11.97 -4.06
CA GLY A 141 -12.90 11.85 -3.15
C GLY A 141 -11.99 13.05 -3.14
N LYS A 142 -10.91 12.92 -2.36
CA LYS A 142 -9.75 13.82 -2.47
C LYS A 142 -8.94 13.52 -3.72
N ARG A 143 -8.78 12.23 -4.04
CA ARG A 143 -8.01 11.75 -5.20
C ARG A 143 -8.91 11.23 -6.32
N LEU A 144 -9.81 10.31 -6.00
CA LEU A 144 -10.70 9.69 -6.98
C LEU A 144 -11.97 10.52 -7.17
N LYS A 145 -12.23 10.93 -8.41
CA LYS A 145 -13.43 11.70 -8.77
C LYS A 145 -14.05 11.17 -10.05
N GLY A 146 -15.36 11.36 -10.16
CA GLY A 146 -16.12 11.02 -11.36
C GLY A 146 -16.70 9.61 -11.32
N ASP A 147 -17.07 9.10 -12.48
CA ASP A 147 -17.86 7.89 -12.66
C ASP A 147 -16.96 6.65 -12.77
N PHE A 148 -17.37 5.60 -12.08
CA PHE A 148 -16.71 4.31 -12.01
C PHE A 148 -17.73 3.18 -12.17
N ALA A 149 -17.22 1.99 -12.53
CA ALA A 149 -17.99 0.76 -12.54
C ALA A 149 -17.20 -0.39 -11.90
N LEU A 150 -17.90 -1.20 -11.12
CA LEU A 150 -17.47 -2.50 -10.63
C LEU A 150 -18.24 -3.58 -11.38
N ILE A 151 -17.54 -4.36 -12.19
CA ILE A 151 -18.13 -5.42 -13.02
C ILE A 151 -17.60 -6.77 -12.57
N ARG A 152 -18.47 -7.65 -12.08
CA ARG A 152 -18.11 -9.01 -11.69
C ARG A 152 -17.79 -9.84 -12.93
N MET A 153 -16.63 -10.48 -12.92
CA MET A 153 -16.23 -11.37 -13.99
C MET A 153 -17.04 -12.66 -13.92
N LYS A 154 -17.47 -13.15 -15.08
CA LYS A 154 -18.04 -14.50 -15.16
C LYS A 154 -16.95 -15.51 -14.80
N ALA A 155 -17.30 -16.48 -13.95
CA ALA A 155 -16.46 -17.62 -13.63
C ALA A 155 -16.04 -18.32 -14.93
N ARG A 156 -14.77 -18.20 -15.32
CA ARG A 156 -14.24 -18.79 -16.56
C ARG A 156 -13.62 -20.17 -16.34
N ARG A 157 -13.39 -20.59 -15.09
CA ARG A 157 -12.73 -21.85 -14.74
C ARG A 157 -13.48 -22.58 -13.62
N PRO A 158 -13.54 -23.93 -13.68
CA PRO A 158 -13.94 -24.74 -12.54
C PRO A 158 -13.09 -24.38 -11.31
N GLY A 159 -13.72 -24.04 -10.19
CA GLY A 159 -13.04 -23.65 -8.95
C GLY A 159 -12.81 -22.15 -8.73
N SER A 160 -13.20 -21.26 -9.66
CA SER A 160 -13.20 -19.82 -9.36
C SER A 160 -14.26 -19.51 -8.30
N LYS A 161 -13.89 -18.79 -7.24
CA LYS A 161 -14.79 -18.42 -6.14
C LYS A 161 -15.85 -17.37 -6.54
N GLY A 162 -15.81 -16.87 -7.78
CA GLY A 162 -16.78 -15.89 -8.30
C GLY A 162 -16.66 -14.51 -7.65
N ASN A 163 -15.55 -14.23 -6.96
CA ASN A 163 -15.28 -12.98 -6.25
C ASN A 163 -14.36 -12.04 -7.05
N GLU A 164 -14.14 -12.30 -8.33
CA GLU A 164 -13.29 -11.50 -9.22
C GLU A 164 -14.12 -10.39 -9.87
N TRP A 165 -13.74 -9.14 -9.64
CA TRP A 165 -14.37 -7.97 -10.24
C TRP A 165 -13.36 -7.13 -11.02
N LEU A 166 -13.85 -6.27 -11.90
CA LEU A 166 -13.09 -5.23 -12.55
C LEU A 166 -13.59 -3.88 -12.06
N LEU A 167 -12.67 -3.08 -11.49
CA LEU A 167 -12.87 -1.66 -11.23
C LEU A 167 -12.39 -0.89 -12.45
N ILE A 168 -13.30 -0.11 -13.04
CA ILE A 168 -13.07 0.58 -14.32
C ILE A 168 -13.51 2.04 -14.16
N LYS A 169 -12.65 2.97 -14.56
CA LYS A 169 -13.00 4.38 -14.69
C LYS A 169 -13.84 4.59 -15.95
N LYS A 170 -14.94 5.34 -15.83
CA LYS A 170 -15.75 5.76 -16.98
C LYS A 170 -15.13 7.00 -17.64
N HIS A 171 -15.35 7.16 -18.93
CA HIS A 171 -15.04 8.40 -19.64
C HIS A 171 -15.94 9.52 -19.11
N ASP A 172 -15.32 10.53 -18.50
CA ASP A 172 -15.92 11.77 -18.03
C ASP A 172 -14.84 12.86 -17.92
N ASP A 173 -15.22 14.03 -17.41
CA ASP A 173 -14.32 15.19 -17.27
C ASP A 173 -13.19 15.00 -16.25
N ASN A 174 -13.23 13.94 -15.43
CA ASN A 174 -12.21 13.62 -14.42
C ASN A 174 -11.30 12.46 -14.86
N ALA A 175 -11.46 11.96 -16.09
CA ALA A 175 -10.57 10.95 -16.65
C ALA A 175 -9.17 11.53 -16.88
N VAL A 176 -8.15 10.76 -16.51
CA VAL A 176 -6.73 11.12 -16.67
C VAL A 176 -6.02 9.97 -17.35
N GLU A 177 -5.64 10.15 -18.61
CA GLU A 177 -4.84 9.17 -19.35
C GLU A 177 -3.43 9.05 -18.75
N GLY A 178 -2.91 7.83 -18.66
CA GLY A 178 -1.60 7.57 -18.06
C GLY A 178 -1.55 7.85 -16.55
N TYR A 179 -2.69 7.73 -15.85
CA TYR A 179 -2.76 7.98 -14.41
C TYR A 179 -1.80 7.07 -13.62
N ASP A 180 -0.97 7.70 -12.79
CA ASP A 180 -0.02 7.03 -11.92
C ASP A 180 -0.42 7.21 -10.46
N ILE A 181 -0.82 6.10 -9.83
CA ILE A 181 -1.26 6.04 -8.44
C ILE A 181 -0.12 6.25 -7.43
N GLU A 182 1.14 5.98 -7.83
CA GLU A 182 2.30 6.08 -6.93
C GLU A 182 2.78 7.51 -6.73
N LYS A 183 2.20 8.49 -7.45
CA LYS A 183 2.43 9.92 -7.15
C LYS A 183 1.82 10.34 -5.81
N ASP A 184 0.87 9.56 -5.32
CA ASP A 184 0.07 9.84 -4.14
C ASP A 184 0.51 8.95 -2.95
N ASN A 185 1.59 9.33 -2.27
CA ASN A 185 2.25 8.50 -1.23
C ASN A 185 1.93 8.86 0.22
N THR A 186 1.07 9.84 0.46
CA THR A 186 0.68 10.27 1.81
C THR A 186 -0.77 9.96 2.14
N SER A 187 -1.05 9.79 3.42
CA SER A 187 -2.41 9.63 3.96
C SER A 187 -3.23 10.89 3.71
N VAL A 188 -4.50 10.73 3.32
CA VAL A 188 -5.40 11.88 3.22
C VAL A 188 -5.83 12.41 4.59
N LEU A 189 -5.84 11.55 5.62
CA LEU A 189 -6.23 11.90 6.99
C LEU A 189 -5.06 12.51 7.77
N SER A 190 -3.95 11.78 7.90
CA SER A 190 -2.83 12.17 8.77
C SER A 190 -1.70 12.91 8.04
N LYS A 191 -1.71 12.93 6.71
CA LYS A 191 -0.61 13.42 5.85
C LYS A 191 0.71 12.66 6.00
N ARG A 192 0.72 11.54 6.74
CA ARG A 192 1.91 10.69 6.94
C ARG A 192 2.16 9.78 5.74
N THR A 193 3.42 9.38 5.54
CA THR A 193 3.80 8.33 4.60
C THR A 193 3.58 6.93 5.18
N MET A 194 3.68 5.90 4.34
CA MET A 194 3.53 4.50 4.79
C MET A 194 4.57 4.13 5.84
N ALA A 195 5.81 4.60 5.67
CA ALA A 195 6.89 4.39 6.62
C ALA A 195 6.60 5.01 7.99
N GLN A 196 6.14 6.27 8.00
CA GLN A 196 5.78 6.99 9.23
C GLN A 196 4.63 6.32 9.98
N ILE A 197 3.64 5.76 9.27
CA ILE A 197 2.54 5.01 9.90
C ILE A 197 3.03 3.66 10.43
N GLY A 198 3.99 3.03 9.73
CA GLY A 198 4.64 1.79 10.13
C GLY A 198 5.58 1.90 11.33
N GLY A 199 5.77 3.09 11.88
CA GLY A 199 6.69 3.32 13.01
C GLY A 199 8.16 3.51 12.59
N ASP A 200 8.44 3.64 11.29
CA ASP A 200 9.76 3.96 10.76
C ASP A 200 9.97 5.49 10.78
N ASP A 201 10.13 6.08 11.97
CA ASP A 201 10.42 7.53 12.14
C ASP A 201 11.80 7.96 11.56
N GLU A 202 12.59 7.04 10.99
CA GLU A 202 13.89 7.29 10.34
C GLU A 202 13.99 6.81 8.88
N SER A 203 12.89 6.77 8.12
CA SER A 203 12.99 6.67 6.66
C SER A 203 12.26 7.81 5.98
N ALA A 204 12.89 8.99 6.04
CA ALA A 204 12.73 9.97 4.98
C ALA A 204 13.11 9.29 3.66
N GLU A 205 12.12 9.11 2.79
CA GLU A 205 12.35 8.72 1.41
C GLU A 205 13.47 9.59 0.83
N TRP A 206 14.45 8.94 0.22
CA TRP A 206 15.60 9.59 -0.41
C TRP A 206 15.09 10.47 -1.58
N GLU A 207 14.98 11.77 -1.35
CA GLU A 207 14.86 12.76 -2.43
C GLU A 207 16.24 12.91 -3.10
N SER A 208 16.34 12.51 -4.36
CA SER A 208 17.60 12.44 -5.14
C SER A 208 18.28 13.79 -5.41
N ASP A 209 17.73 14.92 -4.99
CA ASP A 209 18.17 16.25 -5.44
C ASP A 209 18.30 17.30 -4.32
N ARG A 210 18.68 16.89 -3.09
CA ARG A 210 19.11 17.86 -2.06
C ARG A 210 20.64 17.96 -2.01
N PRO A 211 21.24 19.16 -2.18
CA PRO A 211 22.66 19.35 -1.92
C PRO A 211 22.95 19.03 -0.45
N ALA A 212 23.99 18.24 -0.20
CA ALA A 212 24.34 17.74 1.13
C ALA A 212 24.58 18.88 2.13
N ALA A 213 23.58 19.17 2.96
CA ALA A 213 23.76 20.02 4.14
C ALA A 213 24.40 19.18 5.26
N ARG A 214 25.63 19.52 5.65
CA ARG A 214 26.29 18.97 6.85
C ARG A 214 25.55 19.45 8.10
N GLY A 215 24.62 18.65 8.59
CA GLY A 215 23.95 18.85 9.89
C GLY A 215 24.86 18.50 11.07
N LYS A 216 24.90 19.37 12.08
CA LYS A 216 25.64 19.18 13.35
C LYS A 216 24.94 18.13 14.23
N LEU A 217 25.70 17.12 14.68
CA LEU A 217 25.24 16.08 15.62
C LEU A 217 24.96 16.66 17.02
N LYS A 218 23.74 16.44 17.55
CA LYS A 218 23.35 16.76 18.93
C LYS A 218 23.58 15.56 19.86
N ALA A 219 24.83 15.21 20.13
CA ALA A 219 25.24 14.39 21.28
C ALA A 219 26.78 14.30 21.38
N PRO A 220 27.42 14.93 22.38
CA PRO A 220 28.89 14.91 22.53
C PRO A 220 29.49 13.52 22.78
N TRP A 221 28.70 12.57 23.29
CA TRP A 221 29.17 11.22 23.61
C TRP A 221 29.21 10.29 22.39
N LEU A 222 28.40 10.55 21.35
CA LEU A 222 28.44 9.79 20.09
C LEU A 222 29.66 10.15 19.23
N ALA A 223 30.18 11.38 19.32
CA ALA A 223 31.33 11.83 18.52
C ALA A 223 32.61 11.01 18.81
N LYS A 224 32.82 10.60 20.06
CA LYS A 224 33.99 9.78 20.45
C LYS A 224 33.88 8.32 20.00
N ALA A 225 32.65 7.78 19.91
CA ALA A 225 32.41 6.42 19.43
C ALA A 225 32.60 6.31 17.91
N VAL A 226 32.09 7.30 17.16
CA VAL A 226 32.22 7.38 15.70
C VAL A 226 33.68 7.60 15.30
N ALA A 227 34.43 8.48 15.98
CA ALA A 227 35.86 8.70 15.71
C ALA A 227 36.72 7.44 15.92
N LYS A 228 36.41 6.61 16.94
CA LYS A 228 37.10 5.33 17.19
C LYS A 228 36.79 4.28 16.13
N LEU A 229 35.56 4.24 15.62
CA LEU A 229 35.16 3.32 14.54
C LEU A 229 35.82 3.71 13.20
N ASP A 230 35.90 5.00 12.91
CA ASP A 230 36.51 5.52 11.68
C ASP A 230 38.03 5.27 11.65
N GLN A 231 38.71 5.43 12.79
CA GLN A 231 40.14 5.12 12.93
C GLN A 231 40.43 3.62 12.74
N LYS A 232 39.52 2.75 13.25
CA LYS A 232 39.63 1.29 13.14
C LYS A 232 39.35 0.78 11.72
N GLN A 233 38.49 1.47 10.96
CA GLN A 233 38.27 1.18 9.54
C GLN A 233 39.41 1.69 8.64
N ARG A 234 40.01 2.85 8.97
CA ARG A 234 41.19 3.39 8.26
C ARG A 234 42.43 2.50 8.40
N MET A 235 42.65 1.93 9.59
CA MET A 235 43.76 0.97 9.82
C MET A 235 43.54 -0.38 9.13
N LYS A 236 42.29 -0.80 8.89
CA LYS A 236 41.97 -2.05 8.16
C LYS A 236 42.08 -1.94 6.64
N ARG A 237 42.16 -0.74 6.08
CA ARG A 237 42.16 -0.47 4.63
C ARG A 237 43.54 -0.28 3.99
N SER A 238 44.63 -0.61 4.68
CA SER A 238 45.98 -0.56 4.08
C SER A 238 46.65 -1.94 4.12
N PRO A 239 46.81 -2.58 2.95
CA PRO A 239 48.14 -3.01 2.47
C PRO A 239 48.25 -2.77 0.94
N GLN A 240 49.40 -2.66 0.26
CA GLN A 240 50.83 -2.75 0.55
C GLN A 240 51.53 -2.14 -0.69
N LYS A 241 52.51 -1.26 -0.51
CA LYS A 241 53.43 -0.88 -1.59
C LYS A 241 54.60 -1.87 -1.57
N VAL A 242 54.87 -2.45 -2.73
CA VAL A 242 55.94 -3.41 -3.04
C VAL A 242 57.30 -2.89 -2.56
N GLN A 243 58.05 -3.73 -1.82
CA GLN A 243 59.50 -3.66 -1.75
C GLN A 243 60.06 -5.07 -1.56
N GLY A 244 60.96 -5.43 -2.46
CA GLY A 244 61.51 -6.77 -2.60
C GLY A 244 62.69 -7.06 -1.67
N SER A 245 62.91 -8.37 -1.53
CA SER A 245 64.22 -9.05 -1.51
C SER A 245 65.24 -8.62 -0.45
N SER A 246 65.36 -9.44 0.59
CA SER A 246 66.69 -9.89 1.05
C SER A 246 66.60 -11.11 1.98
N ALA A 247 67.57 -12.02 1.80
CA ALA A 247 68.06 -13.04 2.75
C ALA A 247 67.44 -14.45 2.69
N GLU A 248 67.88 -15.21 1.69
CA GLU A 248 67.94 -16.67 1.78
C GLU A 248 69.31 -17.11 2.33
N LYS A 249 69.26 -17.97 3.35
CA LYS A 249 70.38 -18.40 4.18
C LYS A 249 71.33 -19.33 3.41
N LYS A 250 72.62 -19.02 3.51
CA LYS A 250 73.75 -19.92 3.24
C LYS A 250 73.64 -21.22 4.07
N THR A 251 73.73 -22.36 3.41
CA THR A 251 74.39 -23.56 3.93
C THR A 251 75.56 -23.92 3.01
N LYS A 252 76.70 -24.19 3.65
CA LYS A 252 78.03 -24.39 3.07
C LYS A 252 78.19 -25.77 2.45
N ASN A 253 78.98 -25.81 1.36
CA ASN A 253 80.06 -26.76 0.99
C ASN A 253 79.92 -27.14 -0.48
N ALA A 254 80.95 -27.41 -1.27
CA ALA A 254 82.40 -27.19 -1.27
C ALA A 254 82.88 -27.85 -2.57
N LYS A 255 84.06 -27.45 -3.09
CA LYS A 255 84.83 -28.09 -4.17
C LYS A 255 84.22 -27.90 -5.59
N LEU A 256 84.97 -27.65 -6.67
CA LEU A 256 86.38 -27.92 -6.96
C LEU A 256 86.78 -27.18 -8.27
N ARG A 257 88.04 -26.71 -8.32
CA ARG A 257 88.95 -26.64 -9.51
C ARG A 257 88.66 -25.61 -10.63
N ARG A 258 89.61 -24.68 -10.84
CA ARG A 258 90.73 -24.70 -11.83
C ARG A 258 90.19 -24.60 -13.26
N SER A 259 90.58 -23.66 -14.11
CA SER A 259 91.73 -22.75 -14.17
C SER A 259 91.35 -21.56 -15.06
#